data_AF-A0A833LIE5-F1
#
_entry.id   AF-A0A833LIE5-F1
#
_cell.length_a   1.000
_cell.length_b   1.000
_cell.length_c   1.000
_cell.angle_alpha   90.00
_cell.angle_beta   90.00
_cell.angle_gamma   90.00
#
_symmetry.space_group_name_H-M   'P 1'
#
loop_
_entity.id
_entity.type
_entity.pdbx_description
1 polymer ?
#
loop_
_entity_poly.entity_id
_entity_poly.type
_entity_poly.pdbx_seq_one_letter_code
_entity_poly.pdbx_strand_id
1 'polypeptide(L)' 'MDRELFDRAAAVRKRAHARYSKFKVGAALRTAAGEVHA' A
#
# COMPACT_ATOMS: atom_id res chain seq x y z
N MET A 1 -5.02 -10.72 10.08
CA MET A 1 -4.43 -9.73 9.15
C MET A 1 -5.37 -9.63 7.97
N ASP A 2 -5.83 -8.44 7.60
CA ASP A 2 -6.73 -8.28 6.47
C ASP A 2 -5.95 -8.50 5.16
N ARG A 3 -6.26 -9.61 4.48
CA ARG A 3 -5.51 -10.08 3.30
C ARG A 3 -5.63 -9.09 2.14
N GLU A 4 -6.80 -8.48 1.97
CA GLU A 4 -7.04 -7.49 0.93
C GLU A 4 -6.18 -6.25 1.14
N LEU A 5 -6.21 -5.66 2.35
CA LEU A 5 -5.41 -4.48 2.70
C LEU A 5 -3.91 -4.74 2.52
N PHE A 6 -3.43 -5.93 2.91
CA PHE A 6 -2.04 -6.32 2.74
C PHE A 6 -1.64 -6.41 1.26
N ASP A 7 -2.44 -7.11 0.44
CA ASP A 7 -2.17 -7.29 -0.98
C ASP A 7 -2.18 -5.95 -1.73
N ARG A 8 -3.11 -5.05 -1.36
CA ARG A 8 -3.16 -3.68 -1.88
C ARG A 8 -1.90 -2.91 -1.51
N ALA A 9 -1.51 -2.88 -0.24
CA ALA A 9 -0.28 -2.21 0.21
C ALA A 9 0.98 -2.76 -0.47
N ALA A 10 1.05 -4.08 -0.69
CA ALA A 10 2.14 -4.73 -1.42
C ALA A 10 2.17 -4.29 -2.90
N ALA A 11 1.02 -4.09 -3.54
CA ALA A 11 0.94 -3.54 -4.89
C ALA A 11 1.45 -2.09 -4.94
N VAL A 12 1.08 -1.24 -3.97
CA VAL A 12 1.60 0.14 -3.86
C VAL A 12 3.11 0.15 -3.75
N ARG A 13 3.65 -0.71 -2.89
CA ARG A 13 5.10 -0.82 -2.67
C ARG A 13 5.84 -1.09 -3.97
N LYS A 14 5.32 -1.92 -4.88
CA LYS A 14 5.99 -2.25 -6.16
C LYS A 14 6.21 -1.02 -7.05
N ARG A 15 5.24 -0.10 -7.06
CA ARG A 15 5.22 1.13 -7.88
C ARG A 15 5.81 2.36 -7.20
N ALA A 16 6.27 2.25 -5.94
CA ALA A 16 6.89 3.37 -5.22
C ALA A 16 8.19 3.87 -5.90
N HIS A 17 8.29 5.19 -6.08
CA HIS A 17 9.47 5.85 -6.63
C HIS A 17 10.48 6.20 -5.53
N ALA A 18 11.34 5.25 -5.16
CA ALA A 18 12.37 5.42 -4.13
C ALA A 18 13.78 5.52 -4.76
N ARG A 19 14.03 6.54 -5.59
CA ARG A 19 15.29 6.64 -6.37
C ARG A 19 16.53 6.71 -5.49
N TYR A 20 16.46 7.40 -4.36
CA TYR A 20 17.62 7.64 -3.48
C TYR A 20 17.77 6.54 -2.42
N SER A 21 16.76 6.36 -1.56
CA SER A 21 16.82 5.41 -0.43
C SER A 21 16.81 3.94 -0.85
N LYS A 22 16.33 3.63 -2.07
CA LYS A 22 16.05 2.27 -2.58
C LYS A 22 15.06 1.45 -1.74
N PHE A 23 14.58 2.00 -0.63
CA PHE A 23 13.67 1.34 0.28
C PHE A 23 12.22 1.69 -0.09
N LYS A 24 11.57 0.78 -0.84
CA LYS A 24 10.18 0.96 -1.25
C LYS A 24 9.22 0.64 -0.09
N VAL A 25 8.32 1.57 0.18
CA VAL A 25 7.22 1.43 1.16
C VAL A 25 5.89 1.56 0.42
N GLY A 26 4.87 0.84 0.88
CA GLY A 26 3.50 0.93 0.38
C GLY A 26 2.53 0.79 1.54
N ALA A 27 1.39 1.47 1.43
CA ALA A 27 0.34 1.46 2.43
C ALA A 27 -1.00 1.35 1.72
N ALA A 28 -1.97 0.77 2.42
CA ALA A 28 -3.37 0.81 2.01
C ALA A 28 -4.20 1.17 3.26
N LEU A 29 -5.24 1.96 3.06
CA LEU A 29 -6.11 2.47 4.10
C LEU A 29 -7.55 2.11 3.76
N ARG A 30 -8.32 1.63 4.74
CA ARG A 30 -9.76 1.46 4.62
C ARG A 30 -10.47 2.59 5.36
N THR A 31 -11.39 3.29 4.71
CA THR A 31 -12.19 4.35 5.31
C THR A 31 -13.29 3.78 6.21
N ALA A 32 -13.91 4.62 7.02
CA ALA A 32 -15.09 4.20 7.82
C ALA A 32 -16.27 3.74 6.95
N ALA A 33 -16.36 4.23 5.70
CA ALA A 33 -17.35 3.80 4.71
C ALA A 33 -16.99 2.46 4.03
N GLY A 34 -15.81 1.89 4.32
CA GLY A 34 -15.35 0.61 3.76
C GLY A 34 -14.53 0.74 2.48
N GLU A 35 -14.33 1.95 1.94
CA GLU A 35 -13.54 2.17 0.73
C GLU A 35 -12.05 1.98 0.98
N VAL A 36 -11.31 1.40 0.02
CA VAL A 36 -9.88 1.13 0.15
C VAL A 36 -9.06 2.02 -0.78
N HIS A 37 -8.16 2.81 -0.21
CA HIS A 37 -7.18 3.62 -0.94
C HIS A 37 -5.78 2.99 -0.87
N ALA A 38 -5.11 2.90 -2.02
CA ALA A 38 -3.79 2.29 -2.21
C ALA A 38 -3.08 2.96 -3.38
#